data_AF-A0A2W0BIJ6-F1
#
_entry.id   AF-A0A2W0BIJ6-F1
#
_cell.length_a   1.000
_cell.length_b   1.000
_cell.length_c   1.000
_cell.angle_alpha   90.00
_cell.angle_beta   90.00
_cell.angle_gamma   90.00
#
_symmetry.space_group_name_H-M   'P 1'
#
loop_
_entity.id
_entity.type
_entity.pdbx_description
1 polymer ?
#
loop_
_entity_poly.entity_id
_entity_poly.type
_entity_poly.pdbx_seq_one_letter_code
_entity_poly.pdbx_strand_id
1 'polypeptide(L)'
;MQSIVITVSPATASLAPGGTQQFAANVTGTSNTGVTWSAGGVQGGNSTLGTISSLGLYTAPASLPNPIGIKIVATSVADGTTSGTALARVHDNVEFQNSPVKLGTSGGNFTDKNTIGNMMFCCSGTLGSLVSRSGNFYIP
;
A
#
# COMPACT_ATOMS: atom_id res chain seq x y z
N MET A 1 8.05 35.64 -16.65
CA MET A 1 7.71 34.21 -16.74
C MET A 1 7.50 33.73 -15.31
N GLN A 2 6.39 33.09 -14.98
CA GLN A 2 6.14 32.58 -13.64
C GLN A 2 6.49 31.09 -13.61
N SER A 3 7.37 30.68 -12.71
CA SER A 3 7.73 29.26 -12.53
C SER A 3 6.61 28.56 -11.78
N ILE A 4 5.97 27.58 -12.42
CA ILE A 4 5.02 26.70 -11.74
C ILE A 4 5.82 25.73 -10.86
N VAL A 5 5.36 25.54 -9.62
CA VAL A 5 5.98 24.62 -8.66
C VAL A 5 4.88 23.74 -8.06
N ILE A 6 5.12 22.44 -8.04
CA ILE A 6 4.19 21.43 -7.50
C ILE A 6 4.92 20.61 -6.44
N THR A 7 4.37 20.56 -5.24
CA THR A 7 4.81 19.65 -4.18
C THR A 7 3.70 18.66 -3.86
N VAL A 8 4.07 17.42 -3.53
CA VAL A 8 3.11 16.36 -3.15
C VAL A 8 3.40 15.92 -1.72
N SER A 9 2.36 15.86 -0.89
CA SER A 9 2.43 15.47 0.51
C SER A 9 1.42 14.34 0.81
N PRO A 10 1.83 13.27 1.53
CA PRO A 10 3.19 12.98 1.96
C PRO A 10 4.10 12.58 0.77
N ALA A 11 5.40 12.86 0.86
CA ALA A 11 6.36 12.47 -0.17
C ALA A 11 6.60 10.95 -0.23
N THR A 12 6.41 10.25 0.91
CA THR A 12 6.45 8.79 1.01
C THR A 12 5.30 8.29 1.88
N ALA A 13 4.68 7.19 1.48
CA ALA A 13 3.66 6.48 2.25
C ALA A 13 3.97 4.98 2.30
N SER A 14 3.56 4.31 3.38
CA SER A 14 3.66 2.86 3.56
C SER A 14 2.25 2.31 3.77
N LEU A 15 1.86 1.33 2.96
CA LEU A 15 0.50 0.80 2.91
C LEU A 15 0.53 -0.72 2.89
N ALA A 16 -0.48 -1.34 3.52
CA ALA A 16 -0.82 -2.74 3.30
C ALA A 16 -1.53 -2.91 1.94
N PRO A 17 -1.64 -4.14 1.40
CA PRO A 17 -2.43 -4.40 0.19
C PRO A 17 -3.89 -4.03 0.42
N GLY A 18 -4.52 -3.38 -0.56
CA GLY A 18 -5.88 -2.82 -0.42
C GLY A 18 -6.00 -1.56 0.46
N GLY A 19 -4.92 -1.11 1.10
CA GLY A 19 -4.90 0.11 1.93
C GLY A 19 -5.01 1.39 1.09
N THR A 20 -5.56 2.46 1.69
CA THR A 20 -5.74 3.76 1.05
C THR A 20 -4.84 4.85 1.64
N GLN A 21 -4.35 5.75 0.79
CA GLN A 21 -3.57 6.93 1.19
C GLN A 21 -4.10 8.17 0.47
N GLN A 22 -4.36 9.23 1.24
CA GLN A 22 -4.58 10.55 0.66
C GLN A 22 -3.24 11.20 0.33
N PHE A 23 -3.04 11.61 -0.92
CA PHE A 23 -2.00 12.53 -1.35
C PHE A 23 -2.61 13.90 -1.67
N ALA A 24 -1.94 14.97 -1.29
CA ALA A 24 -2.32 16.34 -1.61
C ALA A 24 -1.23 16.98 -2.47
N ALA A 25 -1.61 17.64 -3.56
CA ALA A 25 -0.70 18.42 -4.39
C ALA A 25 -0.90 19.92 -4.11
N ASN A 26 0.18 20.61 -3.75
CA ASN A 26 0.18 22.07 -3.67
C ASN A 26 0.78 22.62 -4.96
N VAL A 27 -0.03 23.28 -5.78
CA VAL A 27 0.42 23.98 -6.99
C VAL A 27 0.59 25.47 -6.65
N THR A 28 1.68 26.08 -7.10
CA THR A 28 1.95 27.53 -6.98
C THR A 28 2.51 28.06 -8.30
N GLY A 29 2.46 29.39 -8.50
CA GLY A 29 2.94 30.03 -9.72
C GLY A 29 1.96 30.01 -10.91
N THR A 30 0.69 29.67 -10.67
CA THR A 30 -0.41 29.69 -11.65
C THR A 30 -1.74 29.92 -10.95
N SER A 31 -2.73 30.45 -11.65
CA SER A 31 -4.12 30.57 -11.18
C SER A 31 -4.92 29.27 -11.32
N ASN A 32 -4.49 28.35 -12.21
CA ASN A 32 -5.08 27.03 -12.36
C ASN A 32 -4.29 26.01 -11.52
N THR A 33 -4.84 25.64 -10.37
CA THR A 33 -4.25 24.68 -9.42
C THR A 33 -4.65 23.23 -9.68
N GLY A 34 -5.33 22.94 -10.80
CA GLY A 34 -5.72 21.59 -11.17
C GLY A 34 -4.52 20.68 -11.46
N VAL A 35 -4.59 19.43 -11.02
CA VAL A 35 -3.59 18.39 -11.29
C VAL A 35 -4.23 17.13 -11.87
N THR A 36 -3.47 16.40 -12.67
CA THR A 36 -3.78 15.04 -13.10
C THR A 36 -2.90 14.06 -12.34
N TRP A 37 -3.52 13.01 -11.78
CA TRP A 37 -2.81 12.00 -11.00
C TRP A 37 -2.53 10.74 -11.84
N SER A 38 -1.34 10.17 -11.63
CA SER A 38 -0.97 8.85 -12.13
C SER A 38 -0.30 8.02 -11.04
N ALA A 39 -0.52 6.71 -11.10
CA ALA A 39 0.09 5.72 -10.21
C ALA A 39 0.86 4.70 -11.07
N GLY A 40 2.14 4.48 -10.74
CA GLY A 40 3.01 3.56 -11.48
C GLY A 40 3.25 3.95 -12.94
N GLY A 41 3.02 5.23 -13.31
CA GLY A 41 3.09 5.72 -14.68
C GLY A 41 1.78 5.62 -15.48
N VAL A 42 0.71 5.06 -14.89
CA VAL A 42 -0.62 4.98 -15.52
C VAL A 42 -1.52 6.08 -14.95
N GLN A 43 -2.15 6.90 -15.80
CA GLN A 43 -3.11 7.92 -15.36
C GLN A 43 -4.30 7.25 -14.67
N GLY A 44 -4.64 7.70 -13.45
CA GLY A 44 -5.65 7.03 -12.61
C GLY A 44 -5.24 5.65 -12.05
N GLY A 45 -4.09 5.11 -12.45
CA GLY A 45 -3.60 3.80 -12.02
C GLY A 45 -4.32 2.61 -12.65
N ASN A 46 -4.15 1.42 -12.08
CA ASN A 46 -4.80 0.18 -12.53
C ASN A 46 -4.95 -0.83 -11.37
N SER A 47 -5.55 -1.99 -11.61
CA SER A 47 -5.77 -3.02 -10.58
C SER A 47 -4.50 -3.75 -10.09
N THR A 48 -3.37 -3.63 -10.78
CA THR A 48 -2.11 -4.32 -10.44
C THR A 48 -1.07 -3.42 -9.77
N LEU A 49 -1.16 -2.10 -9.97
CA LEU A 49 -0.29 -1.06 -9.41
C LEU A 49 -1.03 -0.13 -8.44
N GLY A 50 -2.34 -0.33 -8.25
CA GLY A 50 -3.20 0.54 -7.46
C GLY A 50 -3.82 1.67 -8.29
N THR A 51 -4.96 2.18 -7.84
CA THR A 51 -5.71 3.24 -8.51
C THR A 51 -5.59 4.57 -7.74
N ILE A 52 -5.68 5.69 -8.43
CA ILE A 52 -5.66 7.03 -7.82
C ILE A 52 -6.77 7.91 -8.40
N SER A 53 -7.56 8.52 -7.52
CA SER A 53 -8.63 9.45 -7.89
C SER A 53 -8.08 10.83 -8.31
N SER A 54 -8.92 11.62 -8.98
CA SER A 54 -8.62 13.04 -9.28
C SER A 54 -8.38 13.90 -8.03
N LEU A 55 -8.90 13.48 -6.87
CA LEU A 55 -8.69 14.12 -5.58
C LEU A 55 -7.41 13.65 -4.87
N GLY A 56 -6.58 12.80 -5.48
CA GLY A 56 -5.32 12.31 -4.90
C GLY A 56 -5.45 11.18 -3.89
N LEU A 57 -6.66 10.65 -3.66
CA LEU A 57 -6.84 9.40 -2.89
C LEU A 57 -6.36 8.22 -3.72
N TYR A 58 -5.27 7.59 -3.28
CA TYR A 58 -4.69 6.36 -3.84
C TYR A 58 -5.18 5.14 -3.07
N THR A 59 -5.48 4.06 -3.78
CA THR A 59 -5.86 2.75 -3.25
C THR A 59 -4.86 1.71 -3.75
N ALA A 60 -4.13 1.09 -2.84
CA ALA A 60 -3.19 0.02 -3.14
C ALA A 60 -3.93 -1.20 -3.72
N PRO A 61 -3.30 -1.98 -4.62
CA PRO A 61 -3.87 -3.23 -5.11
C PRO A 61 -3.94 -4.26 -3.97
N ALA A 62 -4.87 -5.21 -4.05
CA ALA A 62 -5.02 -6.28 -3.05
C ALA A 62 -3.92 -7.36 -3.15
N SER A 63 -3.29 -7.48 -4.32
CA SER A 63 -2.05 -8.24 -4.55
C SER A 63 -0.85 -7.33 -4.41
N LEU A 64 0.28 -7.84 -3.90
CA LEU A 64 1.55 -7.09 -3.90
C LEU A 64 1.93 -6.67 -5.34
N PRO A 65 2.13 -5.37 -5.60
CA PRO A 65 2.62 -4.92 -6.89
C PRO A 65 4.11 -5.25 -7.04
N ASN A 66 4.53 -5.53 -8.28
CA ASN A 66 5.96 -5.58 -8.64
C ASN A 66 6.24 -4.46 -9.65
N PRO A 67 7.00 -3.41 -9.29
CA PRO A 67 7.70 -3.21 -8.01
C PRO A 67 6.78 -2.77 -6.86
N ILE A 68 7.18 -3.08 -5.62
CA ILE A 68 6.47 -2.66 -4.39
C ILE A 68 6.42 -1.14 -4.18
N GLY A 69 7.30 -0.39 -4.85
CA GLY A 69 7.37 1.06 -4.81
C GLY A 69 6.63 1.68 -6.00
N ILE A 70 5.37 2.07 -5.78
CA ILE A 70 4.53 2.74 -6.77
C ILE A 70 4.83 4.25 -6.75
N LYS A 71 5.32 4.77 -7.88
CA LYS A 71 5.50 6.22 -8.04
C LYS A 71 4.15 6.88 -8.32
N ILE A 72 3.76 7.79 -7.45
CA ILE A 72 2.62 8.67 -7.60
C ILE A 72 3.11 9.98 -8.22
N VAL A 73 2.44 10.47 -9.26
CA VAL A 73 2.81 11.73 -9.93
C VAL A 73 1.58 12.61 -10.09
N ALA A 74 1.70 13.87 -9.69
CA ALA A 74 0.72 14.93 -9.93
C ALA A 74 1.28 15.87 -10.99
N THR A 75 0.69 15.88 -12.19
CA THR A 75 1.08 16.78 -13.29
C THR A 75 0.12 17.95 -13.39
N SER A 76 0.63 19.18 -13.49
CA SER A 76 -0.18 20.40 -13.58
C SER A 76 -1.05 20.41 -14.86
N VAL A 77 -2.32 20.78 -14.70
CA VAL A 77 -3.24 21.01 -15.82
C VAL A 77 -2.95 22.37 -16.51
N ALA A 78 -2.25 23.28 -15.84
CA ALA A 78 -1.95 24.61 -16.37
C ALA A 78 -0.86 24.61 -17.45
N ASP A 79 0.08 23.66 -17.39
CA ASP A 79 1.23 23.57 -18.31
C ASP A 79 1.49 22.17 -18.88
N GLY A 80 0.82 21.13 -18.37
CA GLY A 80 0.96 19.73 -18.80
C GLY A 80 2.36 19.13 -18.60
N THR A 81 3.29 19.84 -17.95
CA THR A 81 4.73 19.54 -17.99
C THR A 81 5.38 19.60 -16.61
N THR A 82 4.99 20.53 -15.75
CA THR A 82 5.46 20.52 -14.36
C THR A 82 4.76 19.39 -13.60
N SER A 83 5.53 18.62 -12.83
CA SER A 83 5.00 17.52 -12.02
C SER A 83 5.65 17.44 -10.63
N GLY A 84 4.83 17.12 -9.63
CA GLY A 84 5.27 16.73 -8.30
C GLY A 84 5.21 15.20 -8.16
N THR A 85 6.07 14.61 -7.32
CA THR A 85 6.15 13.15 -7.15
C THR A 85 6.10 12.72 -5.69
N ALA A 86 5.54 11.54 -5.46
CA ALA A 86 5.57 10.82 -4.19
C ALA A 86 5.73 9.31 -4.42
N LEU A 87 6.07 8.58 -3.36
CA LEU A 87 6.25 7.12 -3.41
C LEU A 87 5.29 6.43 -2.44
N ALA A 88 4.36 5.65 -2.97
CA ALA A 88 3.57 4.71 -2.19
C ALA A 88 4.29 3.34 -2.17
N ARG A 89 4.78 2.91 -1.01
CA ARG A 89 5.28 1.56 -0.82
C ARG A 89 4.16 0.66 -0.33
N VAL A 90 3.83 -0.36 -1.11
CA VAL A 90 2.93 -1.42 -0.69
C VAL A 90 3.78 -2.52 -0.08
N HIS A 91 3.77 -2.60 1.24
CA HIS A 91 4.38 -3.70 1.96
C HIS A 91 3.34 -4.80 2.16
N ASP A 92 3.82 -6.03 2.28
CA ASP A 92 3.01 -7.12 2.80
C ASP A 92 2.60 -6.82 4.25
N ASN A 93 1.41 -7.29 4.64
CA ASN A 93 0.83 -7.03 5.95
C ASN A 93 1.31 -8.02 7.04
N VAL A 94 2.39 -8.78 6.77
CA VAL A 94 3.22 -9.32 7.84
C VAL A 94 3.98 -8.15 8.48
N GLU A 95 3.43 -7.69 9.61
CA GLU A 95 4.14 -6.90 10.63
C GLU A 95 5.61 -7.34 10.70
N PHE A 96 6.56 -6.43 10.45
CA PHE A 96 7.98 -6.78 10.30
C PHE A 96 8.56 -7.28 11.63
N GLN A 97 8.39 -8.58 11.91
CA GLN A 97 8.85 -9.23 13.14
C GLN A 97 10.38 -9.23 13.13
N ASN A 98 10.96 -8.21 13.77
CA ASN A 98 12.39 -7.90 13.71
C ASN A 98 13.26 -8.84 14.57
N SER A 99 12.84 -10.09 14.72
CA SER A 99 13.52 -11.19 15.42
C SER A 99 13.36 -12.48 14.62
N PRO A 100 14.33 -13.41 14.65
CA PRO A 100 14.29 -14.62 13.84
C PRO A 100 13.04 -15.45 14.16
N VAL A 101 12.08 -15.45 13.24
CA VAL A 101 10.86 -16.25 13.34
C VAL A 101 11.27 -17.72 13.35
N LYS A 102 11.07 -18.40 14.48
CA LYS A 102 11.16 -19.87 14.50
C LYS A 102 10.12 -20.41 13.52
N LEU A 103 10.58 -21.13 12.50
CA LEU A 103 9.70 -21.91 11.61
C LEU A 103 8.86 -22.86 12.47
N GLY A 104 7.56 -22.58 12.57
CA GLY A 104 6.68 -23.26 13.53
C GLY A 104 5.34 -22.60 13.85
N THR A 105 5.06 -21.37 13.36
CA THR A 105 3.74 -20.75 13.45
C THR A 105 3.21 -20.34 12.08
N SER A 106 1.95 -20.67 11.82
CA SER A 106 1.27 -20.48 10.54
C SER A 106 0.68 -19.07 10.41
N GLY A 107 0.49 -18.61 9.16
CA GLY A 107 0.12 -17.22 8.86
C GLY A 107 -1.32 -16.87 9.26
N GLY A 108 -1.49 -15.84 10.10
CA GLY A 108 -2.77 -15.14 10.31
C GLY A 108 -2.85 -13.86 9.50
N ASN A 109 -4.06 -13.39 9.20
CA ASN A 109 -4.30 -12.11 8.53
C ASN A 109 -4.81 -11.07 9.55
N PHE A 110 -4.84 -9.80 9.17
CA PHE A 110 -5.13 -8.61 10.02
C PHE A 110 -6.52 -8.60 10.71
N THR A 111 -7.36 -9.62 10.44
CA THR A 111 -8.71 -9.76 11.02
C THR A 111 -8.75 -10.69 12.24
N ASP A 112 -7.73 -11.52 12.47
CA ASP A 112 -7.66 -12.48 13.57
C ASP A 112 -7.20 -11.81 14.89
N LYS A 113 -8.17 -11.32 15.68
CA LYS A 113 -7.93 -10.76 17.01
C LYS A 113 -8.19 -11.79 18.11
N ASN A 114 -7.13 -12.43 18.62
CA ASN A 114 -7.23 -13.20 19.86
C ASN A 114 -6.86 -12.31 21.07
N THR A 115 -7.67 -12.39 22.13
CA THR A 115 -7.56 -11.53 23.31
C THR A 115 -7.46 -12.39 24.56
N ILE A 116 -6.32 -12.35 25.25
CA ILE A 116 -6.13 -13.02 26.54
C ILE A 116 -5.85 -11.94 27.59
N GLY A 117 -6.91 -11.56 28.32
CA GLY A 117 -6.87 -10.42 29.24
C GLY A 117 -6.83 -9.06 28.51
N ASN A 118 -6.19 -8.05 29.10
CA ASN A 118 -6.10 -6.70 28.52
C ASN A 118 -4.97 -6.54 27.48
N MET A 119 -4.43 -7.64 26.95
CA MET A 119 -3.33 -7.64 25.98
C MET A 119 -3.76 -8.31 24.68
N MET A 120 -3.81 -7.53 23.61
CA MET A 120 -4.13 -8.01 22.26
C MET A 120 -2.91 -8.72 21.69
N PHE A 121 -3.05 -10.00 21.38
CA PHE A 121 -2.04 -10.78 20.67
C PHE A 121 -2.57 -11.13 19.28
N CYS A 122 -2.03 -10.51 18.23
CA CYS A 122 -2.26 -10.97 16.87
C CYS A 122 -1.57 -12.33 16.69
N CYS A 123 -2.34 -13.40 16.52
CA CYS A 123 -1.82 -14.76 16.49
C CYS A 123 -2.41 -15.59 15.35
N SER A 124 -1.52 -16.07 14.48
CA SER A 124 -1.54 -17.40 13.84
C SER A 124 -2.88 -17.97 13.36
N GLY A 125 -3.17 -17.83 12.07
CA GLY A 125 -4.17 -18.64 11.35
C GLY A 125 -3.57 -19.95 10.83
N THR A 126 -4.39 -20.98 10.65
CA THR A 126 -3.98 -22.31 10.17
C THR A 126 -4.56 -22.59 8.79
N LEU A 127 -3.72 -22.82 7.77
CA LEU A 127 -4.13 -23.44 6.51
C LEU A 127 -3.70 -24.91 6.51
N GLY A 128 -4.66 -25.81 6.29
CA GLY A 128 -4.55 -27.22 6.68
C GLY A 128 -3.91 -28.18 5.68
N SER A 129 -3.91 -29.46 6.04
CA SER A 129 -3.57 -30.59 5.17
C SER A 129 -4.30 -31.86 5.63
N LEU A 130 -4.94 -32.55 4.69
CA LEU A 130 -5.58 -33.86 4.91
C LEU A 130 -4.56 -34.99 4.66
N VAL A 131 -4.40 -35.89 5.64
CA VAL A 131 -4.26 -37.37 5.52
C VAL A 131 -3.42 -37.90 4.31
N SER A 132 -2.34 -38.68 4.47
CA SER A 132 -2.41 -40.03 5.07
C SER A 132 -1.06 -40.73 5.40
N ARG A 133 -1.09 -41.54 6.47
CA ARG A 133 -0.45 -42.88 6.68
C ARG A 133 1.08 -43.06 6.58
N SER A 134 1.76 -42.95 7.74
CA SER A 134 2.53 -44.09 8.33
C SER A 134 2.93 -43.84 9.80
N GLY A 135 1.98 -43.47 10.66
CA GLY A 135 2.10 -43.73 12.11
C GLY A 135 2.98 -42.79 12.95
N ASN A 136 2.62 -41.50 13.03
CA ASN A 136 2.60 -40.79 14.32
C ASN A 136 1.56 -39.65 14.27
N PHE A 137 0.85 -39.48 15.40
CA PHE A 137 -0.34 -38.63 15.60
C PHE A 137 0.04 -37.15 15.85
N TYR A 138 -0.83 -36.13 15.86
CA TYR A 138 -2.22 -36.06 16.34
C TYR A 138 -3.23 -35.37 15.40
N ILE A 139 -4.12 -34.54 15.94
CA ILE A 139 -5.56 -34.40 15.59
C ILE A 139 -6.08 -32.99 15.97
N PRO A 140 -7.31 -32.58 15.61
CA PRO A 140 -8.31 -33.23 14.73
C PRO A 140 -8.61 -32.47 13.42
#